data_AF-A0A6J7HNE4-F1
#
_entry.id   AF-A0A6J7HNE4-F1
#
_cell.length_a   1.000
_cell.length_b   1.000
_cell.length_c   1.000
_cell.angle_alpha   90.00
_cell.angle_beta   90.00
_cell.angle_gamma   90.00
#
_symmetry.space_group_name_H-M   'P 1'
#
loop_
_entity.id
_entity.type
_entity.pdbx_description
1 polymer ?
#
loop_
_entity_poly.entity_id
_entity_poly.type
_entity_poly.pdbx_seq_one_letter_code
_entity_poly.pdbx_strand_id
1 'polypeptide(L)'
;MTDASGVVSEVKDGMRIDWDVPITVRDGLVLRADIYRPVEDGQYPVIITYGPYAKGLPFQEGYPSAWNRMVEKHPDVAAGSTNKYQNWEVVDPEKWVPDGYVCVRVDSRGTGRTPGFVDHFSPDETRDFYECIEWAGVQPWSSGKVGINGISYYGMNQWQVASLQPPHLAAMCIWEGSSDWYRDATHHGGIVSTFWANWYDMQVKTVQYGLGERGPINPNTGELVCGPETLSDEELARNLSDFGNEILAHPLDDDYHRERSGAWDKITVPLFSAGNWGGQGLHLRGNVEGFVRSASSQKWLEMHGIEHWTHFYTDYGVALQKKFFGHFLKGENTGWSEQPPVLLNVRHIDGTFTLREEAEWPLQGTKWTPLFLNPGTLELGATQPDSEQSVSYDALGEGLTFFTEPLAKDTEITGPSALKIFVSSSTDDVDIFAVVRVFDPSGNEVVFQGAIDPYTPIAQGWLRGSHRKLDLKLSTPYRPYHAHDELQPLTPGEIYELDVEILPTCLVIPAGSRIALTIRGKDYEYPQAKPARLSNFKNDLKGCGPFLHDDATDRPVETFGGRVNLYTDPERPAFLLLPVIDRDGS
;
A
#
# COMPACT_ATOMS: atom_id res chain seq x y z
N MET A 1 1.69 -20.64 -33.94
CA MET A 1 0.79 -20.50 -35.11
C MET A 1 0.09 -19.17 -34.99
N THR A 2 0.00 -18.40 -36.07
CA THR A 2 -0.81 -17.18 -36.10
C THR A 2 -2.22 -17.55 -36.52
N ASP A 3 -3.23 -17.20 -35.73
CA ASP A 3 -4.62 -17.44 -36.11
C ASP A 3 -5.16 -16.34 -37.06
N ALA A 4 -6.42 -16.46 -37.48
CA ALA A 4 -7.05 -15.49 -38.38
C ALA A 4 -7.19 -14.08 -37.80
N SER A 5 -6.97 -13.90 -36.49
CA SER A 5 -6.98 -12.62 -35.79
C SER A 5 -5.58 -11.98 -35.66
N GLY A 6 -4.53 -12.68 -36.11
CA GLY A 6 -3.15 -12.21 -36.00
C GLY A 6 -2.49 -12.56 -34.67
N VAL A 7 -3.16 -13.29 -33.78
CA VAL A 7 -2.63 -13.70 -32.47
C VAL A 7 -1.60 -14.81 -32.66
N VAL A 8 -0.44 -14.66 -32.03
CA VAL A 8 0.62 -15.67 -32.04
C VAL A 8 0.46 -16.59 -30.84
N SER A 9 0.13 -17.86 -31.11
CA SER A 9 0.03 -18.90 -30.09
C SER A 9 1.18 -19.90 -30.18
N GLU A 10 1.78 -20.26 -29.05
CA GLU A 10 2.81 -21.30 -28.97
C GLU A 10 2.65 -22.21 -27.75
N VAL A 11 3.29 -23.38 -27.77
CA VAL A 11 3.43 -24.25 -26.59
C VAL A 11 4.88 -24.22 -26.16
N LYS A 12 5.13 -23.72 -24.95
CA LYS A 12 6.47 -23.47 -24.43
C LYS A 12 6.46 -23.55 -22.91
N ASP A 13 7.55 -24.07 -22.34
CA ASP A 13 7.74 -24.19 -20.88
C ASP A 13 6.53 -24.84 -20.15
N GLY A 14 5.89 -25.84 -20.79
CA GLY A 14 4.76 -26.59 -20.22
C GLY A 14 3.38 -25.91 -20.32
N MET A 15 3.28 -24.77 -21.00
CA MET A 15 2.06 -23.97 -21.12
C MET A 15 1.74 -23.68 -22.59
N ARG A 16 0.49 -23.36 -22.89
CA ARG A 16 0.12 -22.68 -24.12
C ARG A 16 0.09 -21.17 -23.85
N ILE A 17 0.80 -20.40 -24.67
CA ILE A 17 0.95 -18.96 -24.53
C ILE A 17 0.37 -18.28 -25.76
N ASP A 18 -0.58 -17.38 -25.56
CA ASP A 18 -1.17 -16.54 -26.61
C ASP A 18 -0.70 -15.09 -26.38
N TRP A 19 0.08 -14.56 -27.32
CA TRP A 19 0.72 -13.24 -27.21
C TRP A 19 -0.11 -12.13 -27.88
N ASP A 20 -0.14 -10.95 -27.23
CA ASP A 20 -0.77 -9.71 -27.74
C ASP A 20 -2.24 -9.83 -28.18
N VAL A 21 -3.00 -10.66 -27.48
CA VAL A 21 -4.41 -10.88 -27.71
C VAL A 21 -5.17 -9.55 -27.59
N PRO A 22 -5.95 -9.16 -28.62
CA PRO A 22 -6.72 -7.92 -28.60
C PRO A 22 -7.98 -8.06 -27.72
N ILE A 23 -8.22 -7.05 -26.89
CA ILE A 23 -9.48 -6.86 -26.16
C ILE A 23 -10.04 -5.49 -26.53
N THR A 24 -11.13 -5.45 -27.31
CA THR A 24 -11.78 -4.19 -27.69
C THR A 24 -12.71 -3.74 -26.58
N VAL A 25 -12.48 -2.53 -26.06
CA VAL A 25 -13.30 -1.91 -25.01
C VAL A 25 -14.33 -0.92 -25.57
N ARG A 26 -15.20 -0.40 -24.70
CA ARG A 26 -16.39 0.42 -25.06
C ARG A 26 -16.15 1.57 -26.06
N ASP A 27 -14.98 2.20 -26.03
CA ASP A 27 -14.63 3.36 -26.85
C ASP A 27 -13.92 2.97 -28.16
N GLY A 28 -13.80 1.67 -28.43
CA GLY A 28 -13.12 1.13 -29.60
C GLY A 28 -11.61 0.99 -29.43
N LEU A 29 -11.03 1.41 -28.29
CA LEU A 29 -9.62 1.12 -28.00
C LEU A 29 -9.40 -0.39 -27.92
N VAL A 30 -8.26 -0.85 -28.42
CA VAL A 30 -7.85 -2.25 -28.34
C VAL A 30 -6.73 -2.40 -27.34
N LEU A 31 -7.06 -2.95 -26.17
CA LEU A 31 -6.09 -3.35 -25.16
C LEU A 31 -5.33 -4.60 -25.62
N ARG A 32 -4.13 -4.80 -25.09
CA ARG A 32 -3.28 -5.97 -25.39
C ARG A 32 -3.08 -6.83 -24.16
N ALA A 33 -3.33 -8.13 -24.34
CA ALA A 33 -3.17 -9.12 -23.29
C ALA A 33 -2.23 -10.26 -23.68
N ASP A 34 -1.50 -10.81 -22.71
CA ASP A 34 -0.84 -12.11 -22.82
C ASP A 34 -1.60 -13.13 -21.98
N ILE A 35 -1.79 -14.33 -22.53
CA ILE A 35 -2.55 -15.41 -21.91
C ILE A 35 -1.66 -16.63 -21.75
N TYR A 36 -1.49 -17.10 -20.52
CA TYR A 36 -0.77 -18.31 -20.18
C TYR A 36 -1.78 -19.33 -19.66
N ARG A 37 -1.89 -20.51 -20.30
CA ARG A 37 -2.92 -21.49 -19.95
C ARG A 37 -2.47 -22.93 -20.15
N PRO A 38 -3.19 -23.92 -19.57
CA PRO A 38 -2.84 -25.33 -19.73
C PRO A 38 -2.80 -25.74 -21.21
N VAL A 39 -1.90 -26.69 -21.51
CA VAL A 39 -1.77 -27.23 -22.88
C VAL A 39 -2.99 -28.04 -23.28
N GLU A 40 -3.56 -28.77 -22.31
CA GLU A 40 -4.77 -29.56 -22.48
C GLU A 40 -6.00 -28.67 -22.64
N ASP A 41 -6.82 -28.97 -23.64
CA ASP A 41 -8.07 -28.27 -23.86
C ASP A 41 -9.03 -28.51 -22.68
N GLY A 42 -9.67 -27.45 -22.21
CA GLY A 42 -10.54 -27.49 -21.04
C GLY A 42 -10.97 -26.09 -20.64
N GLN A 43 -11.82 -26.01 -19.61
CA GLN A 43 -12.25 -24.77 -18.98
C GLN A 43 -11.61 -24.64 -17.61
N TYR A 44 -10.92 -23.54 -17.38
CA TYR A 44 -10.13 -23.29 -16.18
C TYR A 44 -10.53 -21.94 -15.55
N PRO A 45 -10.42 -21.80 -14.23
CA PRO A 45 -10.51 -20.49 -13.58
C PRO A 45 -9.41 -19.54 -14.08
N VAL A 46 -9.73 -18.26 -14.09
CA VAL A 46 -8.84 -17.21 -14.61
C VAL A 46 -8.29 -16.38 -13.48
N ILE A 47 -6.99 -16.11 -13.47
CA ILE A 47 -6.37 -15.05 -12.70
C ILE A 47 -6.01 -13.93 -13.67
N ILE A 48 -6.61 -12.75 -13.51
CA ILE A 48 -6.38 -11.60 -14.40
C ILE A 48 -5.71 -10.45 -13.67
N THR A 49 -4.81 -9.76 -14.37
CA THR A 49 -4.23 -8.48 -13.94
C THR A 49 -4.33 -7.45 -15.07
N TYR A 50 -4.48 -6.19 -14.68
CA TYR A 50 -4.55 -5.03 -15.58
C TYR A 50 -3.69 -3.92 -15.00
N GLY A 51 -2.72 -3.38 -15.73
CA GLY A 51 -1.85 -2.34 -15.16
C GLY A 51 -0.71 -1.88 -16.05
N PRO A 52 0.12 -0.95 -15.55
CA PRO A 52 0.96 -0.11 -16.39
C PRO A 52 2.41 -0.59 -16.53
N TYR A 53 2.80 -1.67 -15.86
CA TYR A 53 4.22 -2.07 -15.74
C TYR A 53 4.71 -2.95 -16.89
N ALA A 54 3.98 -2.95 -18.00
CA ALA A 54 4.23 -3.72 -19.21
C ALA A 54 4.33 -5.25 -19.01
N LYS A 55 3.30 -5.97 -19.47
CA LYS A 55 3.19 -7.44 -19.45
C LYS A 55 4.34 -8.17 -20.15
N GLY A 56 5.08 -7.48 -21.03
CA GLY A 56 6.24 -8.00 -21.74
C GLY A 56 7.59 -7.87 -21.03
N LEU A 57 7.64 -7.28 -19.83
CA LEU A 57 8.88 -7.00 -19.10
C LEU A 57 9.06 -7.91 -17.87
N PRO A 58 9.97 -8.90 -17.92
CA PRO A 58 10.20 -9.78 -16.78
C PRO A 58 10.77 -9.04 -15.56
N PHE A 59 10.45 -9.54 -14.36
CA PHE A 59 10.80 -8.93 -13.08
C PHE A 59 12.32 -8.67 -13.01
N GLN A 60 13.16 -9.68 -13.25
CA GLN A 60 14.62 -9.53 -13.17
C GLN A 60 15.20 -8.46 -14.10
N GLU A 61 14.50 -8.07 -15.16
CA GLU A 61 14.93 -7.03 -16.09
C GLU A 61 14.42 -5.65 -15.70
N GLY A 62 13.13 -5.53 -15.35
CA GLY A 62 12.54 -4.26 -14.95
C GLY A 62 12.97 -3.79 -13.55
N TYR A 63 13.17 -4.73 -12.63
CA TYR A 63 13.37 -4.46 -11.20
C TYR A 63 14.52 -5.30 -10.61
N PRO A 64 15.74 -5.22 -11.17
CA PRO A 64 16.83 -6.13 -10.85
C PRO A 64 17.28 -6.07 -9.39
N SER A 65 17.25 -4.88 -8.77
CA SER A 65 17.66 -4.72 -7.36
C SER A 65 16.71 -5.44 -6.40
N ALA A 66 15.40 -5.31 -6.63
CA ALA A 66 14.36 -5.99 -5.87
C ALA A 66 14.38 -7.51 -6.11
N TRP A 67 14.53 -7.93 -7.36
CA TRP A 67 14.66 -9.34 -7.76
C TRP A 67 15.83 -10.02 -7.05
N ASN A 68 17.04 -9.49 -7.22
CA ASN A 68 18.27 -10.09 -6.69
C ASN A 68 18.20 -10.24 -5.17
N ARG A 69 17.71 -9.20 -4.48
CA ARG A 69 17.56 -9.20 -3.03
C ARG A 69 16.57 -10.27 -2.54
N MET A 70 15.46 -10.44 -3.25
CA MET A 70 14.45 -11.46 -2.93
C MET A 70 15.00 -12.86 -3.11
N VAL A 71 15.54 -13.18 -4.29
CA VAL A 71 15.99 -14.55 -4.60
C VAL A 71 17.23 -14.97 -3.80
N GLU A 72 18.07 -14.01 -3.39
CA GLU A 72 19.21 -14.29 -2.50
C GLU A 72 18.74 -14.75 -1.11
N LYS A 73 17.69 -14.13 -0.56
CA LYS A 73 17.16 -14.45 0.77
C LYS A 73 16.10 -15.55 0.77
N HIS A 74 15.38 -15.70 -0.34
CA HIS A 74 14.23 -16.60 -0.52
C HIS A 74 14.39 -17.42 -1.80
N PRO A 75 15.29 -18.43 -1.82
CA PRO A 75 15.54 -19.24 -3.01
C PRO A 75 14.33 -20.07 -3.46
N ASP A 76 13.35 -20.28 -2.59
CA ASP A 76 12.05 -20.89 -2.91
C ASP A 76 11.27 -20.08 -3.96
N VAL A 77 11.45 -18.76 -3.99
CA VAL A 77 10.83 -17.89 -4.98
C VAL A 77 11.20 -18.30 -6.41
N ALA A 78 12.48 -18.57 -6.66
CA ALA A 78 12.96 -18.96 -7.99
C ALA A 78 12.80 -20.47 -8.26
N ALA A 79 12.54 -21.27 -7.22
CA ALA A 79 12.47 -22.72 -7.34
C ALA A 79 11.24 -23.16 -8.16
N GLY A 80 11.44 -24.18 -9.00
CA GLY A 80 10.35 -24.79 -9.79
C GLY A 80 9.84 -23.94 -10.97
N SER A 81 10.49 -22.82 -11.29
CA SER A 81 10.13 -21.92 -12.39
C SER A 81 11.37 -21.46 -13.14
N THR A 82 11.24 -21.16 -14.43
CA THR A 82 12.30 -20.44 -15.14
C THR A 82 12.27 -18.94 -14.84
N ASN A 83 11.16 -18.43 -14.30
CA ASN A 83 10.87 -17.03 -13.97
C ASN A 83 10.91 -16.10 -15.20
N LYS A 84 10.97 -16.66 -16.41
CA LYS A 84 11.01 -15.89 -17.67
C LYS A 84 9.76 -15.04 -17.86
N TYR A 85 8.64 -15.55 -17.35
CA TYR A 85 7.33 -14.92 -17.48
C TYR A 85 6.88 -14.32 -16.16
N GLN A 86 7.69 -14.28 -15.10
CA GLN A 86 7.32 -13.59 -13.88
C GLN A 86 7.54 -12.10 -14.08
N ASN A 87 6.48 -11.29 -13.99
CA ASN A 87 6.58 -9.83 -14.05
C ASN A 87 6.43 -9.25 -12.64
N TRP A 88 6.83 -7.99 -12.49
CA TRP A 88 6.65 -7.23 -11.25
C TRP A 88 5.19 -7.26 -10.79
N GLU A 89 4.98 -7.60 -9.51
CA GLU A 89 3.71 -7.54 -8.77
C GLU A 89 2.55 -8.42 -9.29
N VAL A 90 2.83 -9.38 -10.17
CA VAL A 90 1.83 -10.32 -10.68
C VAL A 90 2.28 -11.78 -10.53
N VAL A 91 1.32 -12.70 -10.55
CA VAL A 91 1.57 -14.14 -10.40
C VAL A 91 2.52 -14.68 -11.47
N ASP A 92 3.39 -15.63 -11.12
CA ASP A 92 4.21 -16.37 -12.08
C ASP A 92 3.38 -17.47 -12.77
N PRO A 93 3.11 -17.40 -14.09
CA PRO A 93 2.31 -18.40 -14.76
C PRO A 93 2.93 -19.81 -14.70
N GLU A 94 4.26 -19.95 -14.63
CA GLU A 94 4.90 -21.26 -14.49
C GLU A 94 4.57 -21.95 -13.17
N LYS A 95 4.17 -21.19 -12.14
CA LYS A 95 3.70 -21.74 -10.86
C LYS A 95 2.19 -21.92 -10.80
N TRP A 96 1.41 -21.26 -11.65
CA TRP A 96 -0.06 -21.26 -11.56
C TRP A 96 -0.74 -22.10 -12.63
N VAL A 97 -0.22 -22.09 -13.86
CA VAL A 97 -0.78 -22.88 -14.97
C VAL A 97 -0.70 -24.39 -14.74
N PRO A 98 0.39 -24.96 -14.17
CA PRO A 98 0.42 -26.39 -13.85
C PRO A 98 -0.66 -26.83 -12.86
N ASP A 99 -1.18 -25.90 -12.05
CA ASP A 99 -2.26 -26.17 -11.11
C ASP A 99 -3.64 -25.99 -11.77
N GLY A 100 -3.73 -25.76 -13.08
CA GLY A 100 -5.00 -25.64 -13.81
C GLY A 100 -5.65 -24.27 -13.67
N TYR A 101 -4.87 -23.20 -13.69
CA TYR A 101 -5.34 -21.82 -13.84
C TYR A 101 -4.96 -21.27 -15.21
N VAL A 102 -5.74 -20.32 -15.72
CA VAL A 102 -5.30 -19.41 -16.80
C VAL A 102 -4.83 -18.10 -16.16
N CYS A 103 -3.64 -17.63 -16.54
CA CYS A 103 -3.15 -16.30 -16.17
C CYS A 103 -3.31 -15.36 -17.36
N VAL A 104 -4.05 -14.26 -17.18
CA VAL A 104 -4.22 -13.19 -18.17
C VAL A 104 -3.57 -11.93 -17.65
N ARG A 105 -2.75 -11.28 -18.47
CA ARG A 105 -2.13 -10.00 -18.13
C ARG A 105 -2.43 -8.98 -19.20
N VAL A 106 -3.00 -7.86 -18.80
CA VAL A 106 -3.42 -6.79 -19.71
C VAL A 106 -2.58 -5.54 -19.45
N ASP A 107 -1.99 -4.99 -20.51
CA ASP A 107 -1.37 -3.67 -20.45
C ASP A 107 -2.47 -2.61 -20.38
N SER A 108 -2.42 -1.74 -19.37
CA SER A 108 -3.39 -0.67 -19.24
C SER A 108 -3.28 0.36 -20.36
N ARG A 109 -4.36 1.11 -20.56
CA ARG A 109 -4.47 2.15 -21.59
C ARG A 109 -3.25 3.07 -21.62
N GLY A 110 -2.62 3.19 -22.80
CA GLY A 110 -1.47 4.06 -23.03
C GLY A 110 -0.13 3.52 -22.54
N THR A 111 -0.06 2.29 -22.01
CA THR A 111 1.17 1.68 -21.50
C THR A 111 1.50 0.36 -22.19
N GLY A 112 2.77 -0.05 -22.12
CA GLY A 112 3.25 -1.27 -22.75
C GLY A 112 2.87 -1.31 -24.23
N ARG A 113 2.14 -2.35 -24.63
CA ARG A 113 1.69 -2.54 -26.03
C ARG A 113 0.29 -2.02 -26.32
N THR A 114 -0.38 -1.43 -25.32
CA THR A 114 -1.71 -0.84 -25.45
C THR A 114 -1.60 0.66 -25.77
N PRO A 115 -2.09 1.16 -26.93
CA PRO A 115 -2.13 2.59 -27.20
C PRO A 115 -3.12 3.33 -26.29
N GLY A 116 -3.09 4.66 -26.30
CA GLY A 116 -4.08 5.49 -25.62
C GLY A 116 -3.49 6.59 -24.75
N PHE A 117 -4.39 7.28 -24.04
CA PHE A 117 -4.06 8.33 -23.09
C PHE A 117 -3.91 7.75 -21.68
N VAL A 118 -2.81 8.06 -21.01
CA VAL A 118 -2.52 7.58 -19.66
C VAL A 118 -3.16 8.52 -18.64
N ASP A 119 -4.16 8.01 -17.92
CA ASP A 119 -4.77 8.64 -16.74
C ASP A 119 -5.06 7.55 -15.71
N HIS A 120 -4.11 7.36 -14.79
CA HIS A 120 -4.13 6.24 -13.87
C HIS A 120 -5.20 6.37 -12.79
N PHE A 121 -5.76 5.22 -12.43
CA PHE A 121 -6.84 5.01 -11.48
C PHE A 121 -8.15 5.71 -11.85
N SER A 122 -8.22 6.27 -13.06
CA SER A 122 -9.40 6.99 -13.54
C SER A 122 -10.63 6.06 -13.66
N PRO A 123 -11.83 6.65 -13.68
CA PRO A 123 -13.06 5.90 -13.96
C PRO A 123 -13.00 5.14 -15.30
N ASP A 124 -12.29 5.69 -16.30
CA ASP A 124 -12.12 5.03 -17.59
C ASP A 124 -11.22 3.81 -17.51
N GLU A 125 -10.10 3.90 -16.81
CA GLU A 125 -9.21 2.77 -16.59
C GLU A 125 -9.89 1.66 -15.75
N THR A 126 -10.69 2.05 -14.75
CA THR A 126 -11.49 1.09 -13.96
C THR A 126 -12.54 0.37 -14.82
N ARG A 127 -13.19 1.08 -15.74
CA ARG A 127 -14.15 0.48 -16.70
C ARG A 127 -13.47 -0.44 -17.70
N ASP A 128 -12.26 -0.11 -18.16
CA ASP A 128 -11.46 -1.01 -18.97
C ASP A 128 -11.20 -2.33 -18.24
N PHE A 129 -10.83 -2.27 -16.96
CA PHE A 129 -10.58 -3.48 -16.19
C PHE A 129 -11.86 -4.32 -16.00
N TYR A 130 -13.01 -3.69 -15.76
CA TYR A 130 -14.31 -4.37 -15.74
C TYR A 130 -14.54 -5.17 -17.03
N GLU A 131 -14.32 -4.54 -18.19
CA GLU A 131 -14.54 -5.20 -19.49
C GLU A 131 -13.54 -6.32 -19.75
N CYS A 132 -12.29 -6.19 -19.28
CA CYS A 132 -11.31 -7.27 -19.32
C CYS A 132 -11.76 -8.49 -18.49
N ILE A 133 -12.33 -8.27 -17.30
CA ILE A 133 -12.85 -9.35 -16.45
C ILE A 133 -14.01 -10.06 -17.15
N GLU A 134 -14.97 -9.31 -17.69
CA GLU A 134 -16.13 -9.88 -18.38
C GLU A 134 -15.71 -10.60 -19.67
N TRP A 135 -14.75 -10.05 -20.41
CA TRP A 135 -14.17 -10.70 -21.57
C TRP A 135 -13.48 -12.02 -21.19
N ALA A 136 -12.69 -12.04 -20.13
CA ALA A 136 -11.98 -13.22 -19.66
C ALA A 136 -12.95 -14.31 -19.13
N GLY A 137 -14.07 -13.90 -18.55
CA GLY A 137 -15.10 -14.79 -18.05
C GLY A 137 -15.80 -15.63 -19.13
N VAL A 138 -15.80 -15.18 -20.39
CA VAL A 138 -16.58 -15.83 -21.47
C VAL A 138 -15.73 -16.55 -22.52
N GLN A 139 -14.40 -16.56 -22.37
CA GLN A 139 -13.53 -17.24 -23.34
C GLN A 139 -13.74 -18.77 -23.32
N PRO A 140 -13.51 -19.49 -24.44
CA PRO A 140 -13.73 -20.94 -24.49
C PRO A 140 -12.93 -21.76 -23.47
N TRP A 141 -11.79 -21.23 -23.02
CA TRP A 141 -10.92 -21.83 -22.01
C TRP A 141 -11.26 -21.40 -20.56
N SER A 142 -12.24 -20.53 -20.38
CA SER A 142 -12.64 -20.00 -19.07
C SER A 142 -13.75 -20.86 -18.45
N SER A 143 -13.68 -21.06 -17.14
CA SER A 143 -14.76 -21.67 -16.35
C SER A 143 -15.89 -20.70 -15.99
N GLY A 144 -15.77 -19.42 -16.38
CA GLY A 144 -16.66 -18.35 -15.95
C GLY A 144 -16.35 -17.79 -14.56
N LYS A 145 -15.28 -18.26 -13.92
CA LYS A 145 -14.81 -17.76 -12.61
C LYS A 145 -13.48 -17.02 -12.77
N VAL A 146 -13.53 -15.71 -12.58
CA VAL A 146 -12.35 -14.84 -12.65
C VAL A 146 -11.96 -14.39 -11.25
N GLY A 147 -10.69 -14.55 -10.91
CA GLY A 147 -10.05 -13.96 -9.75
C GLY A 147 -9.09 -12.86 -10.14
N ILE A 148 -8.90 -11.88 -9.25
CA ILE A 148 -7.88 -10.85 -9.41
C ILE A 148 -6.86 -11.01 -8.30
N ASN A 149 -5.57 -11.00 -8.66
CA ASN A 149 -4.47 -11.21 -7.73
C ASN A 149 -3.24 -10.40 -8.16
N GLY A 150 -2.71 -9.58 -7.27
CA GLY A 150 -1.54 -8.76 -7.54
C GLY A 150 -1.21 -7.84 -6.38
N ILE A 151 -0.07 -7.16 -6.52
CA ILE A 151 0.51 -6.27 -5.51
C ILE A 151 0.36 -4.80 -5.94
N SER A 152 0.38 -3.87 -4.98
CA SER A 152 0.43 -2.41 -5.19
C SER A 152 -0.60 -1.92 -6.18
N TYR A 153 -0.21 -1.47 -7.37
CA TYR A 153 -1.12 -0.98 -8.40
C TYR A 153 -2.20 -2.02 -8.74
N TYR A 154 -1.80 -3.29 -8.90
CA TYR A 154 -2.70 -4.42 -9.17
C TYR A 154 -3.50 -4.85 -7.94
N GLY A 155 -3.12 -4.39 -6.74
CA GLY A 155 -3.92 -4.52 -5.52
C GLY A 155 -4.95 -3.38 -5.39
N MET A 156 -4.52 -2.15 -5.67
CA MET A 156 -5.33 -0.94 -5.59
C MET A 156 -6.52 -0.97 -6.53
N ASN A 157 -6.28 -1.31 -7.81
CA ASN A 157 -7.34 -1.31 -8.81
C ASN A 157 -8.35 -2.47 -8.64
N GLN A 158 -8.07 -3.45 -7.76
CA GLN A 158 -9.07 -4.46 -7.38
C GLN A 158 -10.21 -3.80 -6.62
N TRP A 159 -9.91 -2.91 -5.67
CA TRP A 159 -10.93 -2.21 -4.89
C TRP A 159 -11.86 -1.38 -5.80
N GLN A 160 -11.27 -0.69 -6.78
CA GLN A 160 -12.00 0.12 -7.75
C GLN A 160 -12.89 -0.76 -8.64
N VAL A 161 -12.33 -1.78 -9.29
CA VAL A 161 -13.12 -2.60 -10.23
C VAL A 161 -14.18 -3.43 -9.51
N ALA A 162 -13.89 -3.95 -8.31
CA ALA A 162 -14.87 -4.68 -7.51
C ALA A 162 -16.06 -3.78 -7.08
N SER A 163 -15.86 -2.46 -7.00
CA SER A 163 -16.92 -1.49 -6.75
C SER A 163 -17.96 -1.42 -7.89
N LEU A 164 -17.58 -1.85 -9.10
CA LEU A 164 -18.47 -1.99 -10.25
C LEU A 164 -19.18 -3.34 -10.31
N GLN A 165 -18.87 -4.26 -9.38
CA GLN A 165 -19.45 -5.60 -9.26
C GLN A 165 -19.48 -6.41 -10.59
N PRO A 166 -18.33 -6.67 -11.24
CA PRO A 166 -18.29 -7.47 -12.46
C PRO A 166 -18.90 -8.86 -12.24
N PRO A 167 -19.89 -9.28 -13.04
CA PRO A 167 -20.56 -10.57 -12.89
C PRO A 167 -19.63 -11.80 -12.84
N HIS A 168 -18.52 -11.79 -13.58
CA HIS A 168 -17.58 -12.91 -13.60
C HIS A 168 -16.51 -12.84 -12.51
N LEU A 169 -16.41 -11.73 -11.76
CA LEU A 169 -15.50 -11.60 -10.63
C LEU A 169 -16.00 -12.47 -9.47
N ALA A 170 -15.27 -13.55 -9.20
CA ALA A 170 -15.65 -14.55 -8.22
C ALA A 170 -14.86 -14.47 -6.91
N ALA A 171 -13.66 -13.90 -6.91
CA ALA A 171 -12.84 -13.67 -5.72
C ALA A 171 -11.73 -12.64 -5.99
N MET A 172 -11.25 -11.96 -4.96
CA MET A 172 -10.13 -11.01 -5.08
C MET A 172 -9.10 -11.21 -3.96
N CYS A 173 -7.82 -11.15 -4.33
CA CYS A 173 -6.68 -11.27 -3.43
C CYS A 173 -5.82 -10.02 -3.56
N ILE A 174 -5.96 -9.12 -2.58
CA ILE A 174 -5.31 -7.83 -2.54
C ILE A 174 -4.04 -7.96 -1.73
N TRP A 175 -2.90 -8.07 -2.42
CA TRP A 175 -1.60 -8.01 -1.74
C TRP A 175 -1.13 -6.56 -1.71
N GLU A 176 -0.84 -6.02 -0.53
CA GLU A 176 -0.35 -4.65 -0.31
C GLU A 176 -0.96 -3.61 -1.28
N GLY A 177 -2.25 -3.30 -1.11
CA GLY A 177 -2.99 -2.41 -2.02
C GLY A 177 -3.79 -1.36 -1.25
N SER A 178 -3.45 -0.08 -1.44
CA SER A 178 -4.20 1.04 -0.87
C SER A 178 -5.60 1.13 -1.47
N SER A 179 -6.56 1.70 -0.74
CA SER A 179 -7.97 1.62 -1.13
C SER A 179 -8.72 2.95 -1.09
N ASP A 180 -8.14 3.97 -0.46
CA ASP A 180 -8.54 5.38 -0.48
C ASP A 180 -7.45 6.21 -1.17
N TRP A 181 -7.77 6.78 -2.34
CA TRP A 181 -6.79 7.53 -3.16
C TRP A 181 -6.30 8.80 -2.45
N TYR A 182 -7.11 9.40 -1.59
CA TYR A 182 -6.69 10.56 -0.82
C TYR A 182 -5.84 10.13 0.37
N ARG A 183 -6.43 9.38 1.32
CA ARG A 183 -5.85 9.18 2.67
C ARG A 183 -4.75 8.14 2.75
N ASP A 184 -4.74 7.19 1.82
CA ASP A 184 -3.73 6.13 1.80
C ASP A 184 -2.62 6.42 0.78
N ALA A 185 -2.97 7.07 -0.33
CA ALA A 185 -2.10 7.15 -1.49
C ALA A 185 -1.48 8.52 -1.70
N THR A 186 -2.28 9.57 -1.86
CA THR A 186 -1.78 10.88 -2.32
C THR A 186 -1.48 11.84 -1.18
N HIS A 187 -2.23 11.74 -0.09
CA HIS A 187 -2.12 12.63 1.06
C HIS A 187 -2.08 11.82 2.37
N HIS A 188 -1.18 12.20 3.28
CA HIS A 188 -1.21 11.68 4.65
C HIS A 188 -1.64 12.81 5.59
N GLY A 189 -2.82 12.66 6.18
CA GLY A 189 -3.39 13.68 7.07
C GLY A 189 -3.64 15.03 6.39
N GLY A 190 -3.78 15.06 5.06
CA GLY A 190 -3.92 16.29 4.26
C GLY A 190 -2.61 16.88 3.73
N ILE A 191 -1.47 16.21 3.93
CA ILE A 191 -0.16 16.63 3.43
C ILE A 191 0.18 15.81 2.18
N VAL A 192 0.55 16.45 1.08
CA VAL A 192 0.84 15.76 -0.19
C VAL A 192 2.10 14.91 -0.09
N SER A 193 2.05 13.67 -0.58
CA SER A 193 3.24 12.85 -0.80
C SER A 193 3.78 13.03 -2.23
N THR A 194 5.09 13.27 -2.35
CA THR A 194 5.76 13.39 -3.66
C THR A 194 5.98 12.04 -4.36
N PHE A 195 5.56 10.94 -3.73
CA PHE A 195 5.70 9.59 -4.25
C PHE A 195 5.13 9.43 -5.66
N TRP A 196 3.90 9.89 -5.92
CA TRP A 196 3.18 9.59 -7.15
C TRP A 196 3.77 10.28 -8.39
N ALA A 197 4.23 11.52 -8.27
CA ALA A 197 4.96 12.19 -9.35
C ALA A 197 6.26 11.41 -9.68
N ASN A 198 6.96 10.95 -8.65
CA ASN A 198 8.20 10.20 -8.81
C ASN A 198 7.98 8.79 -9.37
N TRP A 199 6.93 8.10 -8.93
CA TRP A 199 6.50 6.80 -9.44
C TRP A 199 6.13 6.90 -10.92
N TYR A 200 5.35 7.92 -11.31
CA TYR A 200 4.92 8.13 -12.69
C TYR A 200 6.11 8.27 -13.64
N ASP A 201 7.10 9.07 -13.26
CA ASP A 201 8.33 9.25 -14.03
C ASP A 201 9.17 7.98 -14.14
N MET A 202 9.30 7.23 -13.04
CA MET A 202 10.24 6.12 -12.95
C MET A 202 9.68 4.79 -13.47
N GLN A 203 8.36 4.58 -13.36
CA GLN A 203 7.73 3.28 -13.60
C GLN A 203 6.70 3.27 -14.71
N VAL A 204 6.07 4.41 -15.03
CA VAL A 204 5.06 4.48 -16.09
C VAL A 204 5.65 5.04 -17.37
N LYS A 205 6.24 6.23 -17.31
CA LYS A 205 6.79 6.90 -18.50
C LYS A 205 7.90 6.10 -19.17
N THR A 206 8.60 5.24 -18.43
CA THR A 206 9.66 4.36 -18.92
C THR A 206 9.16 3.18 -19.74
N VAL A 207 7.86 2.87 -19.66
CA VAL A 207 7.18 1.82 -20.43
C VAL A 207 5.90 2.32 -21.11
N GLN A 208 5.81 3.63 -21.35
CA GLN A 208 4.70 4.25 -22.09
C GLN A 208 4.61 3.68 -23.51
N TYR A 209 3.39 3.40 -23.98
CA TYR A 209 3.18 3.03 -25.37
C TYR A 209 3.69 4.12 -26.32
N GLY A 210 4.37 3.71 -27.39
CA GLY A 210 4.94 4.63 -28.36
C GLY A 210 6.38 5.04 -28.06
N LEU A 211 6.99 4.56 -26.97
CA LEU A 211 8.46 4.62 -26.84
C LEU A 211 9.13 3.82 -27.97
N GLY A 212 8.49 2.74 -28.42
CA GLY A 212 8.95 1.94 -29.56
C GLY A 212 10.38 1.45 -29.38
N GLU A 213 11.24 1.77 -30.34
CA GLU A 213 12.66 1.38 -30.35
C GLU A 213 13.47 1.96 -29.18
N ARG A 214 12.94 2.96 -28.47
CA ARG A 214 13.55 3.55 -27.27
C ARG A 214 13.21 2.79 -25.98
N GLY A 215 12.18 1.93 -26.02
CA GLY A 215 11.76 1.11 -24.90
C GLY A 215 12.52 -0.22 -24.81
N PRO A 216 12.22 -1.04 -23.79
CA PRO A 216 12.81 -2.36 -23.65
C PRO A 216 12.31 -3.34 -24.74
N ILE A 217 13.07 -4.42 -24.92
CA ILE A 217 12.72 -5.55 -25.78
C ILE A 217 12.32 -6.71 -24.89
N ASN A 218 11.20 -7.37 -25.19
CA ASN A 218 10.75 -8.55 -24.48
C ASN A 218 11.73 -9.70 -24.79
N PRO A 219 12.44 -10.26 -23.80
CA PRO A 219 13.44 -11.31 -24.03
C PRO A 219 12.82 -12.64 -24.49
N ASN A 220 11.52 -12.84 -24.25
CA ASN A 220 10.83 -14.08 -24.57
C ASN A 220 10.33 -14.14 -26.01
N THR A 221 10.05 -12.99 -26.62
CA THR A 221 9.47 -12.87 -27.96
C THR A 221 10.38 -12.12 -28.94
N GLY A 222 11.30 -11.28 -28.45
CA GLY A 222 12.11 -10.37 -29.27
C GLY A 222 11.37 -9.11 -29.72
N GLU A 223 10.12 -8.92 -29.29
CA GLU A 223 9.27 -7.79 -29.67
C GLU A 223 9.49 -6.58 -28.75
N LEU A 224 9.19 -5.37 -29.25
CA LEU A 224 9.25 -4.14 -28.47
C LEU A 224 8.19 -4.13 -27.36
N VAL A 225 8.59 -3.90 -26.11
CA VAL A 225 7.67 -3.88 -24.96
C VAL A 225 6.67 -2.72 -25.05
N CYS A 226 7.08 -1.60 -25.63
CA CYS A 226 6.30 -0.35 -25.68
C CYS A 226 5.52 -0.16 -26.99
N GLY A 227 5.15 -1.26 -27.64
CA GLY A 227 4.51 -1.28 -28.95
C GLY A 227 5.49 -1.06 -30.12
N PRO A 228 5.03 -1.29 -31.37
CA PRO A 228 5.87 -1.19 -32.56
C PRO A 228 6.12 0.27 -33.02
N GLU A 229 5.32 1.23 -32.55
CA GLU A 229 5.41 2.62 -32.95
C GLU A 229 6.45 3.37 -32.10
N THR A 230 7.21 4.26 -32.73
CA THR A 230 8.10 5.21 -32.04
C THR A 230 7.58 6.62 -32.27
N LEU A 231 6.86 7.15 -31.28
CA LEU A 231 6.25 8.49 -31.29
C LEU A 231 7.29 9.56 -30.97
N SER A 232 7.05 10.81 -31.38
CA SER A 232 7.84 11.96 -30.94
C SER A 232 7.61 12.27 -29.45
N ASP A 233 8.52 13.02 -28.81
CA ASP A 233 8.36 13.43 -27.41
C ASP A 233 7.10 14.30 -27.20
N GLU A 234 6.72 15.10 -28.19
CA GLU A 234 5.51 15.91 -28.17
C GLU A 234 4.23 15.06 -28.28
N GLU A 235 4.27 13.94 -29.01
CA GLU A 235 3.18 12.97 -29.05
C GLU A 235 3.07 12.19 -27.74
N LEU A 236 4.20 11.73 -27.20
CA LEU A 236 4.22 11.07 -25.88
C LEU A 236 3.66 11.98 -24.79
N ALA A 237 4.11 13.24 -24.74
CA ALA A 237 3.62 14.21 -23.76
C ALA A 237 2.12 14.50 -23.89
N ARG A 238 1.58 14.52 -25.12
CA ARG A 238 0.14 14.67 -25.36
C ARG A 238 -0.69 13.47 -24.93
N ASN A 239 -0.06 12.31 -24.74
CA ASN A 239 -0.71 11.06 -24.36
C ASN A 239 -0.60 10.77 -22.84
N LEU A 240 -0.19 11.75 -22.03
CA LEU A 240 -0.06 11.63 -20.58
C LEU A 240 -0.93 12.68 -19.88
N SER A 241 -1.57 12.29 -18.78
CA SER A 241 -2.10 13.25 -17.81
C SER A 241 -0.95 13.94 -17.06
N ASP A 242 -1.24 15.12 -16.48
CA ASP A 242 -0.28 15.85 -15.64
C ASP A 242 -0.38 15.37 -14.20
N PHE A 243 -0.15 14.07 -14.02
CA PHE A 243 -0.56 13.30 -12.83
C PHE A 243 -0.17 13.92 -11.49
N GLY A 244 1.07 14.42 -11.36
CA GLY A 244 1.53 15.05 -10.12
C GLY A 244 0.87 16.40 -9.84
N ASN A 245 0.72 17.24 -10.86
CA ASN A 245 0.08 18.55 -10.72
C ASN A 245 -1.44 18.44 -10.55
N GLU A 246 -2.06 17.42 -11.14
CA GLU A 246 -3.48 17.11 -10.89
C GLU A 246 -3.70 16.77 -9.41
N ILE A 247 -2.86 15.92 -8.81
CA ILE A 247 -2.93 15.63 -7.36
C ILE A 247 -2.79 16.92 -6.54
N LEU A 248 -1.81 17.78 -6.85
CA LEU A 248 -1.61 19.08 -6.18
C LEU A 248 -2.79 20.04 -6.35
N ALA A 249 -3.49 19.99 -7.49
CA ALA A 249 -4.64 20.83 -7.78
C ALA A 249 -5.90 20.43 -6.98
N HIS A 250 -5.89 19.24 -6.35
CA HIS A 250 -6.99 18.69 -5.56
C HIS A 250 -6.55 18.50 -4.09
N PRO A 251 -6.42 19.59 -3.30
CA PRO A 251 -5.89 19.51 -1.93
C PRO A 251 -6.86 18.90 -0.91
N LEU A 252 -8.15 18.79 -1.25
CA LEU A 252 -9.20 18.20 -0.42
C LEU A 252 -9.63 16.85 -1.00
N ASP A 253 -10.25 16.01 -0.18
CA ASP A 253 -10.89 14.77 -0.65
C ASP A 253 -12.17 15.13 -1.42
N ASP A 254 -12.00 15.51 -2.69
CA ASP A 254 -13.06 15.93 -3.61
C ASP A 254 -13.41 14.84 -4.63
N ASP A 255 -14.16 15.19 -5.67
CA ASP A 255 -14.61 14.21 -6.66
C ASP A 255 -13.45 13.54 -7.41
N TYR A 256 -12.34 14.25 -7.63
CA TYR A 256 -11.15 13.69 -8.30
C TYR A 256 -10.60 12.50 -7.51
N HIS A 257 -10.54 12.61 -6.18
CA HIS A 257 -10.04 11.55 -5.31
C HIS A 257 -11.06 10.45 -5.05
N ARG A 258 -12.33 10.82 -4.84
CA ARG A 258 -13.40 9.86 -4.59
C ARG A 258 -13.65 8.95 -5.78
N GLU A 259 -13.56 9.47 -7.01
CA GLU A 259 -13.72 8.67 -8.23
C GLU A 259 -12.57 7.68 -8.46
N ARG A 260 -11.41 7.92 -7.83
CA ARG A 260 -10.22 7.04 -7.85
C ARG A 260 -10.13 6.12 -6.63
N SER A 261 -11.13 6.12 -5.75
CA SER A 261 -11.15 5.32 -4.52
C SER A 261 -12.09 4.11 -4.64
N GLY A 262 -11.87 3.09 -3.81
CA GLY A 262 -12.80 1.97 -3.72
C GLY A 262 -14.09 2.34 -2.99
N ALA A 263 -15.25 1.93 -3.51
CA ALA A 263 -16.54 2.00 -2.83
C ALA A 263 -16.82 0.70 -2.06
N TRP A 264 -16.25 0.58 -0.86
CA TRP A 264 -16.25 -0.65 -0.06
C TRP A 264 -17.63 -1.24 0.24
N ASP A 265 -18.65 -0.40 0.35
CA ASP A 265 -20.05 -0.82 0.55
C ASP A 265 -20.63 -1.61 -0.62
N LYS A 266 -20.00 -1.56 -1.80
CA LYS A 266 -20.38 -2.34 -2.99
C LYS A 266 -19.58 -3.63 -3.16
N ILE A 267 -18.50 -3.81 -2.40
CA ILE A 267 -17.60 -4.95 -2.58
C ILE A 267 -18.14 -6.15 -1.80
N THR A 268 -18.79 -7.08 -2.51
CA THR A 268 -19.47 -8.25 -1.92
C THR A 268 -18.82 -9.59 -2.26
N VAL A 269 -17.85 -9.60 -3.18
CA VAL A 269 -17.11 -10.82 -3.56
C VAL A 269 -16.23 -11.30 -2.39
N PRO A 270 -15.91 -12.60 -2.29
CA PRO A 270 -14.89 -13.09 -1.36
C PRO A 270 -13.59 -12.30 -1.53
N LEU A 271 -13.03 -11.80 -0.42
CA LEU A 271 -11.82 -10.98 -0.44
C LEU A 271 -10.77 -11.49 0.55
N PHE A 272 -9.53 -11.53 0.11
CA PHE A 272 -8.36 -11.77 0.95
C PHE A 272 -7.43 -10.57 0.85
N SER A 273 -7.28 -9.81 1.94
CA SER A 273 -6.39 -8.65 2.03
C SER A 273 -5.11 -9.05 2.76
N ALA A 274 -3.97 -9.01 2.10
CA ALA A 274 -2.66 -9.27 2.69
C ALA A 274 -1.88 -7.96 2.78
N GLY A 275 -1.74 -7.39 3.98
CA GLY A 275 -1.06 -6.12 4.23
C GLY A 275 0.31 -6.29 4.87
N ASN A 276 1.08 -5.21 4.91
CA ASN A 276 2.45 -5.22 5.43
C ASN A 276 2.63 -4.14 6.50
N TRP A 277 3.12 -4.53 7.68
CA TRP A 277 3.35 -3.62 8.80
C TRP A 277 4.37 -2.51 8.53
N GLY A 278 5.21 -2.70 7.51
CA GLY A 278 6.16 -1.72 7.01
C GLY A 278 5.65 -0.89 5.83
N GLY A 279 4.43 -1.12 5.37
CA GLY A 279 3.78 -0.35 4.29
C GLY A 279 3.25 1.01 4.76
N GLN A 280 3.89 1.62 5.75
CA GLN A 280 3.54 2.93 6.28
C GLN A 280 3.80 3.97 5.19
N GLY A 281 2.78 4.76 4.83
CA GLY A 281 2.86 5.76 3.77
C GLY A 281 2.30 5.32 2.40
N LEU A 282 1.76 4.10 2.29
CA LEU A 282 0.98 3.71 1.12
C LEU A 282 -0.10 2.65 1.45
N HIS A 283 0.26 1.37 1.43
CA HIS A 283 -0.73 0.28 1.37
C HIS A 283 -1.33 -0.14 2.71
N LEU A 284 -0.56 -0.04 3.81
CA LEU A 284 -0.93 -0.58 5.12
C LEU A 284 -2.34 -0.15 5.57
N ARG A 285 -2.63 1.16 5.46
CA ARG A 285 -3.92 1.72 5.87
C ARG A 285 -5.06 1.15 5.01
N GLY A 286 -4.88 1.13 3.69
CA GLY A 286 -5.91 0.69 2.75
C GLY A 286 -6.21 -0.81 2.81
N ASN A 287 -5.22 -1.67 3.11
CA ASN A 287 -5.47 -3.09 3.35
C ASN A 287 -6.38 -3.33 4.56
N VAL A 288 -6.13 -2.60 5.65
CA VAL A 288 -6.89 -2.70 6.90
C VAL A 288 -8.27 -2.08 6.74
N GLU A 289 -8.37 -0.86 6.24
CA GLU A 289 -9.65 -0.17 6.02
C GLU A 289 -10.52 -0.91 5.01
N GLY A 290 -9.94 -1.41 3.92
CA GLY A 290 -10.63 -2.23 2.91
C GLY A 290 -11.21 -3.50 3.53
N PHE A 291 -10.46 -4.21 4.37
CA PHE A 291 -10.97 -5.36 5.12
C PHE A 291 -12.11 -4.97 6.06
N VAL A 292 -11.91 -3.96 6.91
CA VAL A 292 -12.90 -3.56 7.92
C VAL A 292 -14.21 -3.10 7.24
N ARG A 293 -14.12 -2.29 6.19
CA ARG A 293 -15.26 -1.56 5.62
C ARG A 293 -15.93 -2.23 4.42
N SER A 294 -15.31 -3.22 3.79
CA SER A 294 -15.95 -3.94 2.68
C SER A 294 -17.21 -4.68 3.12
N ALA A 295 -18.24 -4.64 2.27
CA ALA A 295 -19.54 -5.29 2.49
C ALA A 295 -19.51 -6.82 2.38
N SER A 296 -18.40 -7.40 1.92
CA SER A 296 -18.24 -8.85 1.81
C SER A 296 -18.39 -9.53 3.15
N SER A 297 -19.22 -10.59 3.18
CA SER A 297 -19.36 -11.47 4.33
C SER A 297 -18.26 -12.54 4.39
N GLN A 298 -17.42 -12.63 3.37
CA GLN A 298 -16.33 -13.60 3.25
C GLN A 298 -15.03 -12.84 3.04
N LYS A 299 -14.43 -12.42 4.16
CA LYS A 299 -13.26 -11.56 4.15
C LYS A 299 -12.21 -12.01 5.14
N TRP A 300 -10.96 -11.95 4.71
CA TRP A 300 -9.79 -12.33 5.49
C TRP A 300 -8.73 -11.23 5.41
N LEU A 301 -8.01 -11.05 6.52
CA LEU A 301 -6.87 -10.15 6.65
C LEU A 301 -5.64 -10.97 7.03
N GLU A 302 -4.57 -10.86 6.26
CA GLU A 302 -3.25 -11.31 6.65
C GLU A 302 -2.33 -10.11 6.77
N MET A 303 -1.47 -10.09 7.78
CA MET A 303 -0.53 -9.00 7.99
C MET A 303 0.88 -9.56 8.20
N HIS A 304 1.79 -9.19 7.31
CA HIS A 304 3.19 -9.61 7.30
C HIS A 304 4.17 -8.45 7.50
N GLY A 305 5.46 -8.76 7.59
CA GLY A 305 6.55 -7.78 7.46
C GLY A 305 7.40 -8.08 6.23
N ILE A 306 8.65 -7.63 6.22
CA ILE A 306 9.64 -7.77 5.13
C ILE A 306 9.33 -6.93 3.88
N GLU A 307 10.15 -7.08 2.83
CA GLU A 307 10.02 -6.31 1.59
C GLU A 307 8.68 -6.56 0.87
N HIS A 308 8.16 -5.49 0.26
CA HIS A 308 6.83 -5.31 -0.34
C HIS A 308 6.38 -6.43 -1.29
N TRP A 309 7.32 -6.98 -2.05
CA TRP A 309 7.04 -7.99 -3.08
C TRP A 309 7.29 -9.42 -2.60
N THR A 310 8.08 -9.60 -1.54
CA THR A 310 8.71 -10.89 -1.24
C THR A 310 7.67 -11.95 -0.89
N HIS A 311 6.81 -11.69 0.11
CA HIS A 311 5.88 -12.71 0.59
C HIS A 311 4.87 -13.15 -0.47
N PHE A 312 4.53 -12.30 -1.43
CA PHE A 312 3.65 -12.67 -2.55
C PHE A 312 4.22 -13.84 -3.36
N TYR A 313 5.56 -13.97 -3.45
CA TYR A 313 6.24 -14.98 -4.26
C TYR A 313 6.83 -16.15 -3.48
N THR A 314 6.97 -16.05 -2.16
CA THR A 314 7.46 -17.18 -1.36
C THR A 314 6.45 -18.32 -1.34
N ASP A 315 6.90 -19.52 -1.01
CA ASP A 315 6.02 -20.69 -0.85
C ASP A 315 4.88 -20.42 0.15
N TYR A 316 5.14 -19.63 1.19
CA TYR A 316 4.13 -19.18 2.15
C TYR A 316 2.98 -18.42 1.48
N GLY A 317 3.28 -17.32 0.77
CA GLY A 317 2.23 -16.50 0.18
C GLY A 317 1.57 -17.15 -1.02
N VAL A 318 2.33 -17.85 -1.88
CA VAL A 318 1.76 -18.61 -3.00
C VAL A 318 0.81 -19.70 -2.49
N ALA A 319 1.15 -20.38 -1.40
CA ALA A 319 0.26 -21.38 -0.79
C ALA A 319 -1.05 -20.75 -0.26
N LEU A 320 -0.99 -19.58 0.39
CA LEU A 320 -2.19 -18.87 0.84
C LEU A 320 -3.09 -18.45 -0.32
N GLN A 321 -2.50 -17.83 -1.35
CA GLN A 321 -3.23 -17.40 -2.55
C GLN A 321 -3.90 -18.58 -3.25
N LYS A 322 -3.17 -19.70 -3.43
CA LYS A 322 -3.71 -20.90 -4.08
C LYS A 322 -4.79 -21.60 -3.24
N LYS A 323 -4.67 -21.62 -1.91
CA LYS A 323 -5.74 -22.14 -1.04
C LYS A 323 -7.02 -21.32 -1.19
N PHE A 324 -6.91 -19.99 -1.18
CA PHE A 324 -8.02 -19.07 -1.37
C PHE A 324 -8.70 -19.26 -2.73
N PHE A 325 -7.94 -19.17 -3.83
CA PHE A 325 -8.51 -19.31 -5.17
C PHE A 325 -8.96 -20.74 -5.51
N GLY A 326 -8.28 -21.76 -4.97
CA GLY A 326 -8.73 -23.14 -5.14
C GLY A 326 -10.12 -23.34 -4.53
N HIS A 327 -10.37 -22.73 -3.37
CA HIS A 327 -11.68 -22.74 -2.74
C HIS A 327 -12.73 -21.99 -3.59
N PHE A 328 -12.48 -20.72 -3.93
CA PHE A 328 -13.52 -19.87 -4.53
C PHE A 328 -13.70 -20.01 -6.04
N LEU A 329 -12.64 -20.36 -6.78
CA LEU A 329 -12.69 -20.46 -8.24
C LEU A 329 -12.86 -21.89 -8.74
N LYS A 330 -12.44 -22.89 -7.95
CA LYS A 330 -12.54 -24.32 -8.33
C LYS A 330 -13.46 -25.14 -7.44
N GLY A 331 -13.83 -24.64 -6.26
CA GLY A 331 -14.59 -25.43 -5.27
C GLY A 331 -13.77 -26.55 -4.64
N GLU A 332 -12.44 -26.44 -4.64
CA GLU A 332 -11.55 -27.41 -4.00
C GLU A 332 -11.66 -27.33 -2.47
N ASN A 333 -11.51 -28.48 -1.81
CA ASN A 333 -11.35 -28.53 -0.36
C ASN A 333 -9.89 -28.24 0.03
N THR A 334 -9.50 -26.97 0.01
CA THR A 334 -8.15 -26.49 0.33
C THR A 334 -7.91 -26.30 1.83
N GLY A 335 -8.94 -26.50 2.66
CA GLY A 335 -8.97 -26.12 4.08
C GLY A 335 -9.32 -24.65 4.33
N TRP A 336 -9.54 -23.84 3.28
CA TRP A 336 -9.81 -22.40 3.44
C TRP A 336 -11.09 -22.08 4.23
N SER A 337 -12.08 -22.99 4.26
CA SER A 337 -13.29 -22.83 5.08
C SER A 337 -13.01 -22.75 6.58
N GLU A 338 -11.84 -23.21 7.02
CA GLU A 338 -11.38 -23.18 8.42
C GLU A 338 -10.36 -22.05 8.67
N GLN A 339 -10.03 -21.24 7.64
CA GLN A 339 -9.05 -20.17 7.74
C GLN A 339 -9.54 -19.08 8.72
N PRO A 340 -8.75 -18.72 9.76
CA PRO A 340 -9.10 -17.64 10.68
C PRO A 340 -9.24 -16.31 9.92
N PRO A 341 -10.23 -15.47 10.27
CA PRO A 341 -10.45 -14.18 9.60
C PRO A 341 -9.24 -13.25 9.63
N VAL A 342 -8.40 -13.34 10.66
CA VAL A 342 -7.20 -12.52 10.81
C VAL A 342 -5.98 -13.40 11.07
N LEU A 343 -4.92 -13.18 10.31
CA LEU A 343 -3.64 -13.89 10.44
C LEU A 343 -2.51 -12.86 10.56
N LEU A 344 -1.79 -12.89 11.68
CA LEU A 344 -0.75 -11.91 11.98
C LEU A 344 0.63 -12.57 12.04
N ASN A 345 1.60 -12.01 11.33
CA ASN A 345 3.00 -12.20 11.64
C ASN A 345 3.40 -11.17 12.70
N VAL A 346 3.38 -11.58 13.97
CA VAL A 346 3.72 -10.75 15.12
C VAL A 346 5.22 -10.49 15.14
N ARG A 347 5.63 -9.21 15.09
CA ARG A 347 7.05 -8.82 15.08
C ARG A 347 7.67 -8.92 16.47
N HIS A 348 8.94 -9.29 16.48
CA HIS A 348 9.83 -9.19 17.64
C HIS A 348 11.00 -8.27 17.31
N ILE A 349 11.57 -7.63 18.33
CA ILE A 349 12.67 -6.66 18.14
C ILE A 349 13.95 -7.28 17.55
N ASP A 350 14.09 -8.61 17.58
CA ASP A 350 15.21 -9.35 16.99
C ASP A 350 15.04 -9.59 15.47
N GLY A 351 13.95 -9.10 14.89
CA GLY A 351 13.62 -9.22 13.47
C GLY A 351 12.88 -10.51 13.12
N THR A 352 12.56 -11.37 14.10
CA THR A 352 11.76 -12.57 13.88
C THR A 352 10.25 -12.27 13.89
N PHE A 353 9.49 -13.21 13.34
CA PHE A 353 8.03 -13.16 13.31
C PHE A 353 7.44 -14.42 13.93
N THR A 354 6.31 -14.28 14.63
CA THR A 354 5.50 -15.40 15.08
C THR A 354 4.12 -15.32 14.45
N LEU A 355 3.70 -16.38 13.77
CA LEU A 355 2.37 -16.47 13.21
C LEU A 355 1.33 -16.60 14.33
N ARG A 356 0.27 -15.79 14.28
CA ARG A 356 -0.84 -15.84 15.23
C ARG A 356 -2.17 -15.70 14.50
N GLU A 357 -3.10 -16.57 14.84
CA GLU A 357 -4.46 -16.58 14.32
C GLU A 357 -5.37 -15.79 15.24
N GLU A 358 -6.27 -14.99 14.66
CA GLU A 358 -7.16 -14.08 15.38
C GLU A 358 -8.56 -14.10 14.74
N ALA A 359 -9.58 -13.89 15.56
CA ALA A 359 -10.97 -13.94 15.12
C ALA A 359 -11.47 -12.59 14.55
N GLU A 360 -10.89 -11.48 14.97
CA GLU A 360 -11.36 -10.14 14.64
C GLU A 360 -10.22 -9.11 14.59
N TRP A 361 -10.49 -7.98 13.94
CA TRP A 361 -9.62 -6.80 13.91
C TRP A 361 -10.45 -5.52 14.15
N PRO A 362 -10.01 -4.61 15.05
CA PRO A 362 -8.90 -4.75 16.00
C PRO A 362 -9.07 -5.95 16.95
N LEU A 363 -8.01 -6.37 17.62
CA LEU A 363 -8.03 -7.61 18.40
C LEU A 363 -8.96 -7.54 19.60
N GLN A 364 -9.64 -8.66 19.86
CA GLN A 364 -10.46 -8.81 21.05
C GLN A 364 -9.60 -8.62 22.30
N GLY A 365 -10.11 -7.90 23.30
CA GLY A 365 -9.38 -7.69 24.56
C GLY A 365 -8.25 -6.66 24.49
N THR A 366 -8.12 -5.92 23.38
CA THR A 366 -7.19 -4.79 23.29
C THR A 366 -7.42 -3.80 24.44
N LYS A 367 -6.35 -3.52 25.18
CA LYS A 367 -6.33 -2.49 26.24
C LYS A 367 -5.82 -1.18 25.67
N TRP A 368 -6.77 -0.33 25.30
CA TRP A 368 -6.51 1.05 24.88
C TRP A 368 -5.90 1.85 26.02
N THR A 369 -4.58 2.01 26.00
CA THR A 369 -3.79 2.52 27.12
C THR A 369 -3.29 3.93 26.79
N PRO A 370 -3.82 4.98 27.43
CA PRO A 370 -3.32 6.33 27.25
C PRO A 370 -2.00 6.52 27.99
N LEU A 371 -1.02 7.06 27.29
CA LEU A 371 0.22 7.57 27.87
C LEU A 371 0.25 9.09 27.67
N PHE A 372 0.15 9.84 28.75
CA PHE A 372 0.13 11.29 28.79
C PHE A 372 1.52 11.87 28.60
N LEU A 373 1.60 12.97 27.86
CA LEU A 373 2.82 13.69 27.58
C LEU A 373 3.09 14.69 28.72
N ASN A 374 4.34 14.74 29.19
CA ASN A 374 4.82 15.76 30.14
C ASN A 374 5.82 16.70 29.43
N PRO A 375 5.38 17.89 28.95
CA PRO A 375 6.23 18.89 28.32
C PRO A 375 7.44 19.33 29.15
N GLY A 376 7.35 19.31 30.48
CA GLY A 376 8.41 19.78 31.36
C GLY A 376 9.59 18.80 31.49
N THR A 377 9.32 17.50 31.42
CA THR A 377 10.32 16.43 31.58
C THR A 377 10.57 15.63 30.31
N LEU A 378 9.74 15.80 29.28
CA LEU A 378 9.70 14.97 28.07
C LEU A 378 9.45 13.47 28.39
N GLU A 379 8.64 13.22 29.41
CA GLU A 379 8.19 11.88 29.78
C GLU A 379 6.85 11.55 29.12
N LEU A 380 6.64 10.25 28.87
CA LEU A 380 5.41 9.65 28.37
C LEU A 380 4.95 8.61 29.39
N GLY A 381 3.82 8.81 30.07
CA GLY A 381 3.45 7.97 31.21
C GLY A 381 1.96 7.90 31.53
N ALA A 382 1.59 7.07 32.51
CA ALA A 382 0.18 6.85 32.86
C ALA A 382 -0.48 7.98 33.66
N THR A 383 0.32 8.96 34.13
CA THR A 383 -0.16 10.04 35.00
C THR A 383 -0.62 11.23 34.17
N GLN A 384 -1.87 11.65 34.36
CA GLN A 384 -2.39 12.88 33.77
C GLN A 384 -1.64 14.13 34.27
N PRO A 385 -1.58 15.20 33.46
CA PRO A 385 -1.04 16.48 33.93
C PRO A 385 -1.84 17.00 35.13
N ASP A 386 -1.15 17.54 36.14
CA ASP A 386 -1.75 18.13 37.34
C ASP A 386 -1.80 19.67 37.29
N SER A 387 -1.15 20.27 36.29
CA SER A 387 -0.95 21.70 36.08
C SER A 387 -0.74 22.00 34.61
N GLU A 388 -0.90 23.27 34.22
CA GLU A 388 -0.65 23.71 32.86
C GLU A 388 0.86 23.68 32.54
N GLN A 389 1.20 23.00 31.45
CA GLN A 389 2.57 22.89 30.95
C GLN A 389 2.59 23.08 29.43
N SER A 390 3.69 23.65 28.94
CA SER A 390 3.89 23.82 27.50
C SER A 390 5.36 23.73 27.12
N VAL A 391 5.63 23.31 25.88
CA VAL A 391 6.97 23.29 25.30
C VAL A 391 6.91 23.69 23.83
N SER A 392 7.92 24.43 23.36
CA SER A 392 7.99 24.88 21.97
C SER A 392 9.04 24.12 21.18
N TYR A 393 8.83 23.99 19.87
CA TYR A 393 9.84 23.52 18.91
C TYR A 393 9.73 24.28 17.58
N ASP A 394 10.81 24.28 16.80
CA ASP A 394 10.80 24.79 15.43
C ASP A 394 10.11 23.77 14.52
N ALA A 395 9.11 24.19 13.74
CA ALA A 395 8.23 23.29 12.98
C ALA A 395 9.02 22.34 12.06
N LEU A 396 10.01 22.87 11.32
CA LEU A 396 10.88 22.09 10.43
C LEU A 396 12.15 21.54 11.12
N GLY A 397 12.21 21.63 12.45
CA GLY A 397 13.33 21.17 13.27
C GLY A 397 13.29 19.67 13.61
N GLU A 398 14.00 19.31 14.68
CA GLU A 398 14.06 17.93 15.17
C GLU A 398 12.85 17.52 16.02
N GLY A 399 12.00 18.50 16.38
CA GLY A 399 10.79 18.25 17.15
C GLY A 399 11.06 17.92 18.62
N LEU A 400 10.11 17.22 19.23
CA LEU A 400 10.12 16.82 20.63
C LEU A 400 10.03 15.30 20.70
N THR A 401 10.84 14.66 21.56
CA THR A 401 10.73 13.21 21.79
C THR A 401 10.41 12.93 23.25
N PHE A 402 9.27 12.29 23.49
CA PHE A 402 8.81 11.89 24.81
C PHE A 402 9.10 10.40 25.03
N PHE A 403 9.64 10.04 26.20
CA PHE A 403 10.03 8.66 26.52
C PHE A 403 9.22 8.08 27.67
N THR A 404 8.86 6.81 27.57
CA THR A 404 8.44 6.06 28.75
C THR A 404 9.63 5.78 29.68
N GLU A 405 9.33 5.49 30.94
CA GLU A 405 10.24 4.68 31.75
C GLU A 405 10.51 3.32 31.08
N PRO A 406 11.63 2.64 31.41
CA PRO A 406 11.87 1.29 30.94
C PRO A 406 10.66 0.41 31.30
N LEU A 407 10.15 -0.32 30.32
CA LEU A 407 8.99 -1.18 30.50
C LEU A 407 9.30 -2.23 31.57
N ALA A 408 8.42 -2.37 32.56
CA ALA A 408 8.63 -3.29 33.68
C ALA A 408 8.48 -4.77 33.27
N LYS A 409 7.79 -5.04 32.16
CA LYS A 409 7.55 -6.36 31.60
C LYS A 409 7.47 -6.29 30.08
N ASP A 410 7.57 -7.45 29.43
CA ASP A 410 7.31 -7.57 28.00
C ASP A 410 5.90 -7.04 27.70
N THR A 411 5.82 -6.17 26.70
CA THR A 411 4.60 -5.46 26.33
C THR A 411 4.37 -5.62 24.84
N GLU A 412 3.21 -6.13 24.45
CA GLU A 412 2.82 -6.17 23.06
C GLU A 412 1.91 -4.99 22.72
N ILE A 413 2.21 -4.33 21.60
CA ILE A 413 1.31 -3.37 20.96
C ILE A 413 0.86 -3.94 19.61
N THR A 414 -0.44 -4.17 19.45
CA THR A 414 -1.02 -4.72 18.21
C THR A 414 -2.34 -4.05 17.88
N GLY A 415 -2.34 -3.19 16.86
CA GLY A 415 -3.52 -2.44 16.43
C GLY A 415 -3.20 -1.02 15.95
N PRO A 416 -4.22 -0.23 15.60
CA PRO A 416 -4.10 1.21 15.35
C PRO A 416 -3.72 1.97 16.63
N SER A 417 -3.11 3.14 16.48
CA SER A 417 -2.82 4.06 17.58
C SER A 417 -3.37 5.46 17.25
N ALA A 418 -3.51 6.31 18.25
CA ALA A 418 -3.93 7.69 18.05
C ALA A 418 -3.16 8.63 18.96
N LEU A 419 -2.91 9.86 18.49
CA LEU A 419 -2.30 10.91 19.29
C LEU A 419 -3.27 12.08 19.42
N LYS A 420 -3.66 12.42 20.64
CA LYS A 420 -4.40 13.65 20.93
C LYS A 420 -3.44 14.70 21.50
N ILE A 421 -3.36 15.86 20.86
CA ILE A 421 -2.50 16.97 21.27
C ILE A 421 -3.22 18.31 21.17
N PHE A 422 -2.71 19.28 21.92
CA PHE A 422 -3.19 20.65 21.91
C PHE A 422 -2.04 21.55 21.50
N VAL A 423 -2.17 22.24 20.37
CA VAL A 423 -1.06 23.02 19.79
C VAL A 423 -1.49 24.41 19.37
N SER A 424 -0.54 25.35 19.40
CA SER A 424 -0.65 26.62 18.69
C SER A 424 0.48 26.75 17.68
N SER A 425 0.21 27.35 16.52
CA SER A 425 1.23 27.71 15.54
C SER A 425 1.54 29.21 15.59
N SER A 426 2.75 29.62 15.20
CA SER A 426 3.06 31.03 14.95
C SER A 426 2.56 31.52 13.59
N THR A 427 2.05 30.62 12.75
CA THR A 427 1.49 30.86 11.41
C THR A 427 0.03 30.42 11.37
N ASP A 428 -0.59 30.44 10.20
CA ASP A 428 -1.98 30.07 9.97
C ASP A 428 -2.21 28.56 9.73
N ASP A 429 -1.16 27.74 9.83
CA ASP A 429 -1.28 26.28 9.81
C ASP A 429 -0.10 25.58 10.52
N VAL A 430 -0.17 24.26 10.64
CA VAL A 430 0.90 23.41 11.19
C VAL A 430 0.80 22.01 10.59
N ASP A 431 1.94 21.42 10.23
CA ASP A 431 2.02 19.99 9.93
C ASP A 431 2.56 19.23 11.14
N ILE A 432 1.89 18.16 11.52
CA ILE A 432 2.28 17.26 12.60
C ILE A 432 2.65 15.90 12.03
N PHE A 433 3.87 15.47 12.33
CA PHE A 433 4.41 14.15 12.05
C PHE A 433 4.63 13.47 13.41
N ALA A 434 3.86 12.41 13.67
CA ALA A 434 3.93 11.62 14.88
C ALA A 434 4.67 10.30 14.57
N VAL A 435 5.78 10.04 15.27
CA VAL A 435 6.61 8.86 15.06
C VAL A 435 6.69 8.06 16.34
N VAL A 436 6.13 6.85 16.34
CA VAL A 436 6.27 5.90 17.45
C VAL A 436 7.54 5.10 17.23
N ARG A 437 8.39 5.07 18.25
CA ARG A 437 9.74 4.50 18.23
C ARG A 437 9.92 3.59 19.44
N VAL A 438 10.85 2.66 19.33
CA VAL A 438 11.26 1.79 20.44
C VAL A 438 12.77 1.86 20.58
N PHE A 439 13.25 1.91 21.81
CA PHE A 439 14.67 1.88 22.14
C PHE A 439 14.98 0.67 23.00
N ASP A 440 16.02 -0.06 22.63
CA ASP A 440 16.51 -1.20 23.39
C ASP A 440 17.08 -0.75 24.77
N PRO A 441 17.36 -1.69 25.70
CA PRO A 441 17.94 -1.34 27.00
C PRO A 441 19.32 -0.67 26.94
N SER A 442 20.01 -0.73 25.79
CA SER A 442 21.29 -0.05 25.56
C SER A 442 21.12 1.38 25.02
N GLY A 443 19.89 1.80 24.74
CA GLY A 443 19.56 3.12 24.19
C GLY A 443 19.66 3.21 22.67
N ASN A 444 19.76 2.09 21.95
CA ASN A 444 19.71 2.09 20.49
C ASN A 444 18.26 2.05 20.03
N GLU A 445 17.94 2.82 19.00
CA GLU A 445 16.63 2.73 18.36
C GLU A 445 16.47 1.41 17.60
N VAL A 446 15.32 0.76 17.79
CA VAL A 446 14.90 -0.42 17.04
C VAL A 446 14.15 0.04 15.79
N VAL A 447 14.71 -0.28 14.63
CA VAL A 447 14.09 -0.14 13.31
C VAL A 447 14.01 -1.51 12.64
N PHE A 448 13.13 -1.66 11.66
CA PHE A 448 12.96 -2.93 10.95
C PHE A 448 12.95 -2.76 9.44
N GLN A 449 13.16 -3.87 8.74
CA GLN A 449 12.89 -3.96 7.32
C GLN A 449 11.39 -3.80 7.07
N GLY A 450 10.98 -2.60 6.64
CA GLY A 450 9.63 -2.35 6.19
C GLY A 450 9.41 -2.81 4.75
N ALA A 451 8.27 -2.39 4.17
CA ALA A 451 7.90 -2.80 2.82
C ALA A 451 8.96 -2.37 1.80
N ILE A 452 9.49 -1.15 1.94
CA ILE A 452 10.54 -0.64 1.06
C ILE A 452 11.81 -0.31 1.85
N ASP A 453 11.68 0.35 3.00
CA ASP A 453 12.79 0.96 3.72
C ASP A 453 13.39 0.02 4.80
N PRO A 454 14.71 -0.17 4.85
CA PRO A 454 15.36 -0.99 5.88
C PRO A 454 15.38 -0.35 7.28
N TYR A 455 15.01 0.93 7.41
CA TYR A 455 15.08 1.71 8.64
C TYR A 455 13.70 2.20 9.10
N THR A 456 12.66 1.41 8.85
CA THR A 456 11.27 1.82 9.14
C THR A 456 11.03 1.91 10.66
N PRO A 457 10.45 3.01 11.17
CA PRO A 457 10.07 3.15 12.59
C PRO A 457 8.80 2.34 12.92
N ILE A 458 8.48 2.18 14.21
CA ILE A 458 7.42 1.26 14.68
C ILE A 458 6.04 1.62 14.13
N ALA A 459 5.69 2.89 14.11
CA ALA A 459 4.48 3.41 13.49
C ALA A 459 4.62 4.91 13.20
N GLN A 460 3.85 5.41 12.25
CA GLN A 460 3.81 6.82 11.87
C GLN A 460 2.38 7.32 11.67
N GLY A 461 2.19 8.62 11.90
CA GLY A 461 0.94 9.33 11.69
C GLY A 461 1.20 10.77 11.25
N TRP A 462 0.27 11.33 10.50
CA TRP A 462 0.39 12.65 9.90
C TRP A 462 -0.93 13.42 10.06
N LEU A 463 -0.84 14.73 10.26
CA LEU A 463 -1.99 15.63 10.19
C LEU A 463 -1.55 17.05 9.88
N ARG A 464 -2.18 17.66 8.87
CA ARG A 464 -2.20 19.10 8.68
C ARG A 464 -3.29 19.72 9.56
N GLY A 465 -2.94 20.73 10.35
CA GLY A 465 -3.82 21.34 11.35
C GLY A 465 -5.12 21.90 10.77
N SER A 466 -5.06 22.46 9.56
CA SER A 466 -6.24 22.93 8.84
C SER A 466 -7.17 21.81 8.37
N HIS A 467 -6.71 20.55 8.32
CA HIS A 467 -7.49 19.37 7.95
C HIS A 467 -8.11 18.63 9.14
N ARG A 468 -8.03 19.19 10.36
CA ARG A 468 -8.43 18.55 11.64
C ARG A 468 -9.91 18.15 11.78
N LYS A 469 -10.78 18.51 10.83
CA LYS A 469 -12.21 18.19 10.92
C LYS A 469 -12.42 16.68 10.86
N LEU A 470 -12.96 16.13 11.95
CA LEU A 470 -13.29 14.70 12.04
C LEU A 470 -14.63 14.38 11.35
N ASP A 471 -14.68 13.25 10.66
CA ASP A 471 -15.93 12.53 10.42
C ASP A 471 -16.29 11.77 11.70
N LEU A 472 -17.27 12.28 12.44
CA LEU A 472 -17.70 11.71 13.73
C LEU A 472 -18.42 10.37 13.61
N LYS A 473 -18.90 9.97 12.42
CA LYS A 473 -19.52 8.65 12.22
C LYS A 473 -18.46 7.58 12.06
N LEU A 474 -17.33 7.93 11.46
CA LEU A 474 -16.23 7.03 11.21
C LEU A 474 -15.21 7.05 12.34
N SER A 475 -14.96 8.20 12.96
CA SER A 475 -13.92 8.33 13.99
C SER A 475 -14.17 7.43 15.20
N THR A 476 -13.11 6.78 15.67
CA THR A 476 -13.06 6.10 16.97
C THR A 476 -11.93 6.69 17.81
N PRO A 477 -11.88 6.47 19.14
CA PRO A 477 -10.81 7.01 19.99
C PRO A 477 -9.39 6.57 19.58
N TYR A 478 -9.27 5.41 18.93
CA TYR A 478 -8.00 4.81 18.50
C TYR A 478 -7.73 4.95 17.00
N ARG A 479 -8.67 5.52 16.25
CA ARG A 479 -8.58 5.73 14.81
C ARG A 479 -9.39 6.98 14.42
N PRO A 480 -8.86 8.19 14.68
CA PRO A 480 -9.49 9.41 14.22
C PRO A 480 -9.57 9.39 12.70
N TYR A 481 -10.70 9.82 12.15
CA TYR A 481 -10.95 9.81 10.72
C TYR A 481 -11.31 11.22 10.27
N HIS A 482 -10.47 11.82 9.43
CA HIS A 482 -10.63 13.19 8.98
C HIS A 482 -11.47 13.26 7.71
N ALA A 483 -12.40 14.21 7.67
CA ALA A 483 -13.30 14.40 6.55
C ALA A 483 -12.58 14.92 5.30
N HIS A 484 -11.57 15.80 5.49
CA HIS A 484 -10.82 16.44 4.40
C HIS A 484 -11.73 17.11 3.35
N ASP A 485 -12.91 17.60 3.77
CA ASP A 485 -13.92 18.22 2.91
C ASP A 485 -13.90 19.75 2.98
N GLU A 486 -13.15 20.33 3.92
CA GLU A 486 -12.93 21.77 4.07
C GLU A 486 -11.58 22.04 4.76
N LEU A 487 -11.01 23.22 4.51
CA LEU A 487 -9.89 23.75 5.27
C LEU A 487 -10.38 24.60 6.43
N GLN A 488 -9.80 24.41 7.61
CA GLN A 488 -10.03 25.21 8.81
C GLN A 488 -8.73 25.89 9.24
N PRO A 489 -8.30 27.00 8.62
CA PRO A 489 -7.06 27.68 8.98
C PRO A 489 -6.95 27.97 10.48
N LEU A 490 -5.73 27.95 11.00
CA LEU A 490 -5.45 28.28 12.39
C LEU A 490 -5.28 29.80 12.53
N THR A 491 -5.69 30.34 13.67
CA THR A 491 -5.29 31.68 14.08
C THR A 491 -3.95 31.59 14.81
N PRO A 492 -2.91 32.35 14.40
CA PRO A 492 -1.62 32.33 15.07
C PRO A 492 -1.73 32.55 16.59
N GLY A 493 -1.14 31.65 17.36
CA GLY A 493 -1.12 31.68 18.83
C GLY A 493 -2.37 31.13 19.53
N GLU A 494 -3.45 30.81 18.82
CA GLU A 494 -4.58 30.11 19.41
C GLU A 494 -4.30 28.61 19.55
N ILE A 495 -4.89 27.99 20.59
CA ILE A 495 -4.70 26.57 20.90
C ILE A 495 -5.80 25.77 20.20
N TYR A 496 -5.40 24.79 19.39
CA TYR A 496 -6.26 23.86 18.68
C TYR A 496 -6.03 22.43 19.17
N GLU A 497 -7.11 21.68 19.32
CA GLU A 497 -7.08 20.23 19.55
C GLU A 497 -6.88 19.53 18.21
N LEU A 498 -5.92 18.61 18.15
CA LEU A 498 -5.60 17.79 16.98
C LEU A 498 -5.59 16.30 17.38
N ASP A 499 -6.27 15.48 16.59
CA ASP A 499 -6.29 14.03 16.72
C ASP A 499 -5.55 13.40 15.53
N VAL A 500 -4.32 12.93 15.75
CA VAL A 500 -3.50 12.34 14.67
C VAL A 500 -3.73 10.83 14.62
N GLU A 501 -4.12 10.33 13.44
CA GLU A 501 -4.17 8.88 13.16
C GLU A 501 -2.74 8.34 13.06
N ILE A 502 -2.39 7.34 13.87
CA ILE A 502 -1.13 6.62 13.78
C ILE A 502 -1.42 5.23 13.24
N LEU A 503 -0.78 4.89 12.12
CA LEU A 503 -1.10 3.68 11.38
C LEU A 503 -0.84 2.41 12.22
N PRO A 504 -1.58 1.32 11.95
CA PRO A 504 -1.47 0.11 12.74
C PRO A 504 -0.08 -0.51 12.80
N THR A 505 0.24 -1.09 13.94
CA THR A 505 1.49 -1.80 14.17
C THR A 505 1.24 -3.11 14.92
N CYS A 506 2.19 -4.03 14.87
CA CYS A 506 2.22 -5.24 15.66
C CYS A 506 3.67 -5.50 16.11
N LEU A 507 3.94 -5.47 17.42
CA LEU A 507 5.29 -5.64 17.96
C LEU A 507 5.24 -6.08 19.43
N VAL A 508 6.05 -7.08 19.77
CA VAL A 508 6.39 -7.44 21.16
C VAL A 508 7.66 -6.70 21.57
N ILE A 509 7.55 -5.91 22.64
CA ILE A 509 8.61 -5.05 23.16
C ILE A 509 9.11 -5.65 24.49
N PRO A 510 10.38 -6.07 24.59
CA PRO A 510 10.91 -6.67 25.81
C PRO A 510 11.01 -5.70 26.98
N ALA A 511 10.90 -6.24 28.20
CA ALA A 511 11.16 -5.53 29.44
C ALA A 511 12.52 -4.81 29.41
N GLY A 512 12.59 -3.62 30.02
CA GLY A 512 13.77 -2.75 30.01
C GLY A 512 13.90 -1.87 28.77
N SER A 513 13.18 -2.16 27.68
CA SER A 513 13.08 -1.27 26.51
C SER A 513 12.22 -0.05 26.83
N ARG A 514 12.33 1.02 26.03
CA ARG A 514 11.48 2.22 26.14
C ARG A 514 10.67 2.42 24.88
N ILE A 515 9.42 2.87 25.04
CA ILE A 515 8.63 3.42 23.93
C ILE A 515 8.89 4.93 23.89
N ALA A 516 8.99 5.49 22.70
CA ALA A 516 9.11 6.93 22.51
C ALA A 516 8.12 7.44 21.46
N LEU A 517 7.66 8.67 21.64
CA LEU A 517 6.88 9.42 20.67
C LEU A 517 7.66 10.66 20.27
N THR A 518 8.00 10.76 18.98
CA THR A 518 8.53 12.00 18.41
C THR A 518 7.40 12.77 17.72
N ILE A 519 7.24 14.06 18.06
CA ILE A 519 6.33 15.01 17.42
C ILE A 519 7.18 16.07 16.72
N ARG A 520 7.03 16.22 15.40
CA ARG A 520 7.80 17.15 14.56
C ARG A 520 6.97 17.65 13.36
N GLY A 521 7.54 18.49 12.50
CA GLY A 521 6.90 18.99 11.27
C GLY A 521 7.61 18.58 9.97
N LYS A 522 8.34 17.46 9.95
CA LYS A 522 8.93 16.88 8.73
C LYS A 522 9.07 15.36 8.85
N ASP A 523 9.30 14.69 7.72
CA ASP A 523 9.48 13.24 7.67
C ASP A 523 10.58 12.73 8.60
N TYR A 524 10.40 11.48 9.05
CA TYR A 524 11.39 10.78 9.85
C TYR A 524 12.60 10.37 9.01
N GLU A 525 13.80 10.61 9.55
CA GLU A 525 15.05 10.04 9.06
C GLU A 525 15.74 9.33 10.23
N TYR A 526 16.11 8.06 10.02
CA TYR A 526 16.91 7.29 10.94
C TYR A 526 18.34 7.85 10.96
N PRO A 527 18.84 8.33 12.12
CA PRO A 527 20.11 9.05 12.16
C PRO A 527 21.33 8.23 11.71
N GLN A 528 21.26 6.90 11.79
CA GLN A 528 22.35 6.00 11.39
C GLN A 528 22.09 5.31 10.04
N ALA A 529 21.12 5.81 9.25
CA ALA A 529 20.83 5.28 7.94
C ALA A 529 22.07 5.31 7.05
N LYS A 530 22.34 4.18 6.39
CA LYS A 530 23.35 4.10 5.32
C LYS A 530 22.65 4.32 3.99
N PRO A 531 23.35 4.86 2.97
CA PRO A 531 22.77 4.99 1.64
C PRO A 531 22.25 3.64 1.14
N ALA A 532 20.94 3.59 0.88
CA ALA A 532 20.24 2.46 0.31
C ALA A 532 19.20 2.99 -0.66
N ARG A 533 19.12 2.41 -1.86
CA ARG A 533 18.18 2.82 -2.89
C ARG A 533 17.80 1.62 -3.75
N LEU A 534 16.57 1.59 -4.23
CA LEU A 534 16.12 0.62 -5.23
C LEU A 534 16.12 1.25 -6.62
N SER A 535 16.31 0.43 -7.65
CA SER A 535 16.45 0.87 -9.05
C SER A 535 15.23 1.64 -9.58
N ASN A 536 14.05 1.41 -9.00
CA ASN A 536 12.77 1.98 -9.41
C ASN A 536 12.31 3.17 -8.54
N PHE A 537 13.13 3.68 -7.61
CA PHE A 537 12.80 4.86 -6.79
C PHE A 537 13.84 5.97 -6.95
N LYS A 538 13.42 7.23 -6.74
CA LYS A 538 14.30 8.42 -6.85
C LYS A 538 15.12 8.68 -5.58
N ASN A 539 14.53 8.43 -4.41
CA ASN A 539 15.03 8.90 -3.12
C ASN A 539 15.86 7.83 -2.39
N ASP A 540 16.75 8.27 -1.51
CA ASP A 540 17.45 7.40 -0.56
C ASP A 540 16.49 6.90 0.53
N LEU A 541 16.66 5.67 0.95
CA LEU A 541 15.86 5.00 1.97
C LEU A 541 16.44 5.29 3.35
N LYS A 542 15.78 6.18 4.09
CA LYS A 542 16.22 6.68 5.40
C LYS A 542 15.19 6.50 6.51
N GLY A 543 14.05 5.87 6.26
CA GLY A 543 13.06 5.51 7.27
C GLY A 543 11.61 5.67 6.83
N CYS A 544 11.33 6.53 5.85
CA CYS A 544 9.98 6.73 5.27
C CYS A 544 9.82 6.15 3.86
N GLY A 545 10.83 5.40 3.37
CA GLY A 545 10.82 4.93 1.98
C GLY A 545 10.73 6.09 0.99
N PRO A 546 10.04 5.92 -0.15
CA PRO A 546 9.84 6.98 -1.13
C PRO A 546 8.66 7.92 -0.79
N PHE A 547 8.01 7.76 0.38
CA PHE A 547 6.78 8.45 0.78
C PHE A 547 7.08 9.76 1.51
N LEU A 548 7.77 10.68 0.84
CA LEU A 548 8.18 11.96 1.42
C LEU A 548 7.10 13.03 1.23
N HIS A 549 7.10 14.01 2.13
CA HIS A 549 6.21 15.15 2.17
C HIS A 549 7.03 16.43 2.03
N ASP A 550 7.66 16.62 0.88
CA ASP A 550 8.67 17.66 0.65
C ASP A 550 8.36 18.58 -0.55
N ASP A 551 7.12 18.56 -1.03
CA ASP A 551 6.67 19.48 -2.08
C ASP A 551 6.58 20.93 -1.55
N ALA A 552 7.34 21.84 -2.16
CA ALA A 552 7.39 23.23 -1.70
C ALA A 552 6.15 24.06 -2.06
N THR A 553 5.31 23.59 -2.99
CA THR A 553 4.03 24.21 -3.35
C THR A 553 2.97 23.86 -2.34
N ASP A 554 2.92 22.60 -1.91
CA ASP A 554 2.03 22.14 -0.82
C ASP A 554 2.52 22.60 0.56
N ARG A 555 3.84 22.68 0.77
CA ARG A 555 4.47 22.99 2.07
C ARG A 555 5.36 24.23 2.03
N PRO A 556 4.82 25.42 1.73
CA PRO A 556 5.58 26.66 1.74
C PRO A 556 6.17 26.95 3.13
N VAL A 557 7.43 27.38 3.17
CA VAL A 557 8.18 27.60 4.43
C VAL A 557 7.59 28.76 5.24
N GLU A 558 6.99 29.74 4.60
CA GLU A 558 6.30 30.85 5.26
C GLU A 558 5.08 30.41 6.09
N THR A 559 4.44 29.30 5.70
CA THR A 559 3.30 28.71 6.41
C THR A 559 3.76 27.64 7.40
N PHE A 560 4.67 26.76 7.00
CA PHE A 560 5.03 25.56 7.78
C PHE A 560 6.41 25.64 8.47
N GLY A 561 7.15 26.75 8.31
CA GLY A 561 8.49 26.98 8.87
C GLY A 561 8.57 27.75 10.19
N GLY A 562 7.44 27.94 10.87
CA GLY A 562 7.31 28.72 12.11
C GLY A 562 7.66 27.97 13.41
N ARG A 563 7.15 28.49 14.54
CA ARG A 563 7.23 27.84 15.86
C ARG A 563 5.90 27.21 16.24
N VAL A 564 5.98 26.00 16.79
CA VAL A 564 4.83 25.27 17.33
C VAL A 564 4.98 25.17 18.85
N ASN A 565 3.90 25.42 19.58
CA ASN A 565 3.83 25.17 21.02
C ASN A 565 2.89 24.01 21.26
N LEU A 566 3.33 23.02 22.03
CA LEU A 566 2.53 21.91 22.54
C LEU A 566 2.09 22.23 23.97
N TYR A 567 0.81 22.04 24.27
CA TYR A 567 0.18 22.29 25.56
C TYR A 567 -0.37 21.00 26.16
N THR A 568 -0.39 20.94 27.49
CA THR A 568 -1.14 19.94 28.26
C THR A 568 -1.56 20.55 29.59
N ASP A 569 -2.75 20.22 30.06
CA ASP A 569 -3.26 20.61 31.38
C ASP A 569 -4.36 19.62 31.84
N PRO A 570 -4.87 19.71 33.09
CA PRO A 570 -5.88 18.77 33.59
C PRO A 570 -7.18 18.71 32.77
N GLU A 571 -7.55 19.79 32.07
CA GLU A 571 -8.75 19.85 31.21
C GLU A 571 -8.45 19.43 29.76
N ARG A 572 -7.20 19.61 29.33
CA ARG A 572 -6.68 19.29 27.99
C ARG A 572 -5.47 18.34 28.08
N PRO A 573 -5.68 17.08 28.47
CA PRO A 573 -4.57 16.13 28.60
C PRO A 573 -4.11 15.66 27.21
N ALA A 574 -2.88 16.00 26.82
CA ALA A 574 -2.26 15.44 25.62
C ALA A 574 -1.79 14.00 25.87
N PHE A 575 -2.12 13.06 24.99
CA PHE A 575 -1.76 11.64 25.15
C PHE A 575 -1.56 10.88 23.85
N LEU A 576 -0.71 9.86 23.91
CA LEU A 576 -0.62 8.76 22.94
C LEU A 576 -1.51 7.60 23.41
N LEU A 577 -2.42 7.13 22.58
CA LEU A 577 -3.22 5.94 22.85
C LEU A 577 -2.62 4.72 22.15
N LEU A 578 -2.21 3.73 22.94
CA LEU A 578 -1.61 2.49 22.43
C LEU A 578 -2.54 1.27 22.56
N PRO A 579 -2.52 0.34 21.58
CA PRO A 579 -3.29 -0.90 21.60
C PRO A 579 -2.52 -2.02 22.35
N VAL A 580 -2.50 -1.97 23.68
CA VAL A 580 -1.74 -2.96 24.47
C VAL A 580 -2.48 -4.30 24.53
N ILE A 581 -1.77 -5.40 24.28
CA ILE A 581 -2.30 -6.77 24.40
C ILE A 581 -1.75 -7.45 25.65
N ASP A 582 -2.63 -7.97 26.49
CA ASP A 582 -2.26 -8.78 27.65
C ASP A 582 -1.80 -10.17 27.20
N ARG A 583 -0.52 -10.50 27.45
CA ARG A 583 0.02 -11.84 27.18
C ARG A 583 -0.05 -12.78 28.38
N ASP A 584 -0.42 -12.27 29.57
CA ASP A 584 -0.44 -13.04 30.83
C ASP A 584 -1.64 -14.00 30.95
N GLY A 585 -2.44 -14.18 29.89
CA GLY A 585 -3.67 -14.97 29.88
C GLY A 585 -3.86 -15.92 28.69
N SER A 586 -2.84 -16.10 27.83
CA SER A 586 -2.87 -17.02 26.68
C SER A 586 -2.07 -18.29 26.93
#